data_AF-A0A954PT12-F1
#
_entry.id   AF-A0A954PT12-F1
#
_cell.length_a   1.000
_cell.length_b   1.000
_cell.length_c   1.000
_cell.angle_alpha   90.00
_cell.angle_beta   90.00
_cell.angle_gamma   90.00
#
_symmetry.space_group_name_H-M   'P 1'
#
loop_
_entity.id
_entity.type
_entity.pdbx_description
1 polymer ?
#
loop_
_entity_poly.entity_id
_entity_poly.type
_entity_poly.pdbx_seq_one_letter_code
_entity_poly.pdbx_strand_id
1 'polypeptide(L)' 'MFVFFNRKRDYVKILMWDNDGLALWSKRLESGTFEKLVTGRGGSLEIDSAGLVMMLRGVQIEGTQRRKRFSIDCGHAA' A
#
# COMPACT_ATOMS: atom_id res chain seq x y z
N MET A 1 7.88 3.19 -5.39
CA MET A 1 6.90 4.13 -4.81
C MET A 1 6.85 3.89 -3.32
N PHE A 2 6.69 4.95 -2.53
CA PHE A 2 6.61 4.88 -1.07
C PHE A 2 5.29 5.46 -0.59
N VAL A 3 4.67 4.81 0.40
CA VAL A 3 3.38 5.21 0.97
C VAL A 3 3.57 5.48 2.45
N PHE A 4 3.16 6.67 2.89
CA PHE A 4 3.33 7.12 4.27
C PHE A 4 1.97 7.47 4.86
N PHE A 5 1.64 6.85 5.99
CA PHE A 5 0.45 7.17 6.77
C PHE A 5 0.84 8.05 7.95
N ASN A 6 0.01 9.05 8.27
CA ASN A 6 0.19 9.82 9.50
C ASN A 6 -0.18 8.98 10.73
N ARG A 7 0.14 9.49 11.93
CA ARG A 7 -0.11 8.78 13.20
C ARG A 7 -1.58 8.41 13.42
N LYS A 8 -2.50 9.28 13.00
CA LYS A 8 -3.95 9.08 13.10
C LYS A 8 -4.52 8.16 12.01
N ARG A 9 -3.77 7.90 10.94
CA ARG A 9 -4.18 7.15 9.74
C ARG A 9 -5.41 7.72 9.02
N ASP A 10 -5.68 9.00 9.16
CA ASP A 10 -6.70 9.71 8.35
C ASP A 10 -6.07 10.40 7.14
N TYR A 11 -4.74 10.37 7.02
CA TYR A 11 -3.98 11.02 5.95
C TYR A 11 -2.89 10.12 5.39
N VAL A 12 -2.78 10.06 4.06
CA VAL A 12 -1.78 9.29 3.34
C VAL A 12 -1.02 10.18 2.34
N LYS A 13 0.29 9.96 2.22
CA LYS A 13 1.16 10.52 1.18
C LYS A 13 1.75 9.39 0.35
N ILE A 14 1.72 9.54 -0.97
CA ILE A 14 2.31 8.60 -1.91
C ILE A 14 3.37 9.33 -2.71
N LEU A 15 4.63 8.93 -2.52
CA LEU A 15 5.79 9.45 -3.24
C LEU A 15 6.19 8.46 -4.33
N MET A 16 6.20 8.90 -5.58
CA MET A 16 6.55 8.09 -6.73
C MET A 16 7.41 8.86 -7.71
N TRP A 17 8.26 8.15 -8.44
CA TRP A 17 8.95 8.69 -9.60
C TRP A 17 8.01 8.56 -10.80
N ASP A 18 7.75 9.67 -11.47
CA ASP A 18 7.14 9.77 -12.79
C ASP A 18 8.24 9.91 -13.85
N ASN A 19 7.91 9.83 -15.13
CA ASN A 19 8.88 9.78 -16.24
C ASN A 19 10.01 10.82 -16.16
N ASP A 20 9.73 12.03 -15.69
CA ASP A 20 10.65 13.16 -15.65
C ASP A 20 10.88 13.75 -14.24
N GLY A 21 10.29 13.17 -13.19
CA GLY A 21 10.44 13.75 -11.85
C GLY A 21 9.75 13.03 -10.71
N LEU A 22 9.81 13.62 -9.51
CA LEU A 22 9.13 13.10 -8.33
C LEU A 22 7.70 13.65 -8.23
N ALA A 23 6.72 12.76 -8.22
CA ALA A 23 5.33 13.06 -7.97
C ALA A 23 4.96 12.71 -6.52
N LEU A 24 4.26 13.64 -5.86
CA LEU A 24 3.70 13.44 -4.52
C LEU A 24 2.18 13.57 -4.58
N TRP A 25 1.49 12.46 -4.37
CA TRP A 25 0.04 12.45 -4.20
C TRP A 25 -0.31 12.40 -2.71
N SER A 26 -1.41 13.04 -2.32
CA SER A 26 -1.89 13.03 -0.94
C SER A 26 -3.40 12.90 -0.89
N LYS A 27 -3.89 12.14 0.10
CA LYS A 27 -5.32 11.99 0.37
C LYS A 27 -5.61 12.05 1.87
N ARG A 28 -6.61 12.86 2.22
CA ARG A 28 -7.22 12.90 3.55
C ARG A 28 -8.58 12.23 3.50
N LEU A 29 -8.93 11.48 4.54
CA LEU A 29 -10.28 11.01 4.76
C LEU A 29 -11.03 12.06 5.58
N GLU A 30 -12.23 12.42 5.12
CA GLU A 30 -13.13 13.30 5.88
C GLU A 30 -13.79 12.57 7.07
N SER A 31 -13.82 11.23 7.03
CA SER A 31 -14.29 10.37 8.12
C SER A 31 -13.59 9.01 8.08
N GLY A 32 -13.33 8.44 9.27
CA GLY A 32 -12.69 7.14 9.43
C GLY A 32 -11.15 7.17 9.35
N THR A 33 -10.54 5.99 9.30
CA THR A 33 -9.09 5.81 9.20
C THR A 33 -8.74 4.70 8.23
N PHE A 34 -7.57 4.77 7.60
CA PHE A 34 -7.00 3.68 6.82
C PHE A 34 -6.67 2.49 7.74
N GLU A 35 -6.87 1.29 7.21
CA GLU A 35 -6.64 0.04 7.94
C GLU A 35 -5.18 -0.04 8.44
N LYS A 36 -5.04 -0.55 9.67
CA LYS A 36 -3.73 -0.73 10.29
C LYS A 36 -3.09 -1.99 9.73
N LEU A 37 -2.11 -1.81 8.85
CA LEU A 37 -1.23 -2.91 8.47
C LEU A 37 -0.29 -3.23 9.65
N VAL A 38 -0.22 -4.51 10.01
CA VAL A 38 0.72 -5.01 11.01
C VAL A 38 2.11 -5.02 10.38
N THR A 39 2.90 -3.99 10.67
CA THR A 39 4.32 -3.96 10.32
C THR A 39 5.07 -4.90 11.27
N GLY A 40 5.98 -5.74 10.75
CA GLY A 40 6.94 -6.47 11.57
C GLY A 40 7.89 -5.53 12.35
N ARG A 41 8.90 -6.10 13.03
CA ARG A 41 9.96 -5.34 13.75
C ARG A 41 10.86 -4.57 12.75
N GLY A 42 10.31 -3.53 12.13
CA GLY A 42 11.01 -2.77 11.09
C GLY A 42 10.24 -1.59 10.53
N GLY A 43 8.95 -1.40 10.89
CA GLY A 43 8.18 -0.19 10.57
C GLY A 43 7.87 0.02 9.08
N SER A 44 8.37 -0.83 8.19
CA SER A 44 8.08 -0.87 6.76
C SER A 44 7.36 -2.18 6.42
N LEU A 45 6.44 -2.11 5.46
CA LEU A 45 5.71 -3.25 4.92
C LEU A 45 5.60 -3.07 3.42
N GLU A 46 5.97 -4.11 2.68
CA GLU A 46 5.70 -4.16 1.25
C GLU A 46 4.24 -4.56 1.02
N ILE A 47 3.55 -3.75 0.23
CA ILE A 47 2.17 -4.00 -0.17
C ILE A 47 2.09 -3.97 -1.68
N ASP A 48 1.37 -4.94 -2.25
CA ASP A 48 1.06 -4.95 -3.67
C ASP A 48 0.08 -3.82 -4.03
N SER A 49 0.19 -3.34 -5.26
CA SER A 49 -0.68 -2.34 -5.89
C SER A 49 -2.17 -2.55 -5.61
N ALA A 50 -2.68 -3.78 -5.76
CA ALA A 50 -4.08 -4.08 -5.51
C ALA A 50 -4.44 -3.95 -4.02
N GLY A 51 -3.53 -4.31 -3.11
CA GLY A 51 -3.73 -4.10 -1.67
C GLY A 51 -3.79 -2.61 -1.32
N LEU A 52 -2.91 -1.81 -1.91
CA LEU A 52 -2.93 -0.35 -1.74
C LEU A 52 -4.27 0.25 -2.23
N VAL A 53 -4.76 -0.17 -3.40
CA VAL A 53 -6.05 0.30 -3.93
C VAL A 53 -7.22 -0.09 -3.03
N MET A 54 -7.23 -1.32 -2.51
CA MET A 54 -8.24 -1.78 -1.55
C MET A 54 -8.27 -0.89 -0.32
N MET A 55 -7.10 -0.64 0.28
CA MET A 55 -6.97 0.26 1.43
C MET A 55 -7.43 1.68 1.12
N LEU A 56 -7.04 2.25 -0.02
CA LEU A 56 -7.43 3.61 -0.41
C LEU A 56 -8.93 3.77 -0.64
N ARG A 57 -9.63 2.66 -0.92
CA ARG A 57 -11.09 2.59 -1.07
C ARG A 57 -11.81 2.23 0.23
N GLY A 58 -11.09 1.95 1.32
CA GLY A 58 -11.68 1.54 2.60
C GLY A 58 -12.12 0.07 2.63
N VAL A 59 -11.55 -0.78 1.78
CA VAL A 59 -11.79 -2.23 1.80
C VAL A 59 -10.77 -2.89 2.73
N GLN A 60 -11.23 -3.74 3.63
CA GLN A 60 -10.40 -4.45 4.58
C GLN A 60 -9.53 -5.52 3.88
N ILE A 61 -8.23 -5.50 4.16
CA ILE A 61 -7.22 -6.42 3.62
C ILE A 61 -7.09 -7.63 4.55
N GLU A 62 -7.14 -7.42 5.87
CA GLU A 62 -7.04 -8.49 6.86
C GLU A 62 -8.21 -9.46 6.71
N GLY A 63 -7.90 -10.71 6.35
CA GLY A 63 -8.89 -11.76 6.08
C GLY A 63 -9.33 -11.87 4.61
N THR A 64 -8.88 -10.98 3.72
CA THR A 64 -9.19 -11.07 2.29
C THR A 64 -8.36 -12.17 1.63
N GLN A 65 -9.02 -13.25 1.19
CA GLN A 65 -8.36 -14.30 0.42
C GLN A 65 -8.23 -13.90 -1.04
N ARG A 66 -7.00 -13.72 -1.50
CA ARG A 66 -6.70 -13.60 -2.92
C ARG A 66 -6.97 -14.94 -3.62
N ARG A 67 -7.72 -14.89 -4.72
CA ARG A 67 -7.91 -16.07 -5.58
C ARG A 67 -6.58 -16.43 -6.25
N LYS A 68 -6.41 -17.72 -6.55
CA LYS A 68 -5.22 -18.22 -7.26
C LYS A 68 -5.02 -17.40 -8.55
N ARG A 69 -3.86 -16.75 -8.65
CA ARG A 69 -3.40 -16.06 -9.85
C ARG A 69 -2.05 -16.65 -10.24
N PHE A 70 -1.79 -16.71 -11.54
CA PHE A 70 -0.47 -17.05 -12.04
C PHE A 70 0.56 -16.03 -11.53
N SER A 71 1.63 -16.52 -10.91
CA SER A 71 2.78 -15.73 -10.50
C SER A 71 4.01 -16.41 -11.09
N ILE A 72 4.85 -15.65 -11.77
CA ILE A 72 6.17 -16.13 -12.17
C ILE A 72 7.02 -16.01 -10.91
N ASP A 73 7.30 -17.15 -10.28
CA ASP A 73 8.30 -17.18 -9.21
C ASP A 73 9.64 -16.90 -9.88
N CYS A 74 10.21 -15.71 -9.65
CA CYS A 74 11.52 -15.36 -10.18
C CYS A 74 12.59 -16.04 -9.31
N GLY A 75 12.63 -17.35 -9.36
CA GLY A 75 13.63 -18.20 -8.72
C GLY A 75 14.03 -19.28 -9.70
N HIS A 76 15.00 -18.95 -10.55
CA HIS A 76 15.91 -19.79 -11.37
C HIS A 76 16.27 -19.05 -12.67
N ALA A 77 17.10 -18.02 -12.55
CA ALA A 77 17.91 -17.55 -13.67
C ALA A 77 19.28 -17.10 -13.13
N ALA A 78 20.27 -17.95 -13.41
CA ALA A 78 21.72 -17.84 -13.18
C ALA A 78 22.23 -18.05 -11.75
#